data_AF-A0A836SFW8-F1
#
_entry.id   AF-A0A836SFW8-F1
#
_cell.length_a   1.000
_cell.length_b   1.000
_cell.length_c   1.000
_cell.angle_alpha   90.00
_cell.angle_beta   90.00
_cell.angle_gamma   90.00
#
_symmetry.space_group_name_H-M   'P 1'
#
loop_
_entity.id
_entity.type
_entity.pdbx_description
1 polymer ?
#
loop_
_entity_poly.entity_id
_entity_poly.type
_entity_poly.pdbx_seq_one_letter_code
_entity_poly.pdbx_strand_id
1 'polypeptide(L)' 'MKTIRFTSQVSNDGILNLPLPDEMKGQNLDILVVLQPIQSSSTHENAWPPDFFEKTYGATAHDPIERPPQGEFEIRDIL' A
#
# COMPACT_ATOMS: atom_id res chain seq x y z
N MET A 1 -4.46 -33.61 6.34
CA MET A 1 -4.11 -32.23 6.72
C MET A 1 -4.75 -31.29 5.70
N LYS A 2 -5.67 -30.43 6.11
CA LYS A 2 -6.34 -29.46 5.23
C LYS A 2 -5.99 -28.07 5.75
N THR A 3 -5.29 -27.27 4.95
CA THR A 3 -4.86 -25.92 5.35
C THR A 3 -5.92 -24.92 4.96
N ILE A 4 -6.43 -24.16 5.94
CA ILE A 4 -7.37 -23.06 5.71
C ILE A 4 -6.60 -21.75 5.93
N ARG A 5 -6.47 -20.95 4.86
CA ARG A 5 -5.85 -19.62 4.91
C ARG A 5 -6.95 -18.58 4.87
N PHE A 6 -7.02 -17.73 5.88
CA PHE A 6 -7.94 -16.59 5.94
C PHE A 6 -7.21 -15.41 6.59
N THR A 7 -7.64 -14.19 6.25
CA THR A 7 -7.14 -12.95 6.85
C THR A 7 -8.32 -12.30 7.55
N SER A 8 -8.17 -12.02 8.84
CA SER A 8 -9.19 -11.35 9.63
C SER A 8 -8.55 -10.31 10.53
N GLN A 9 -9.26 -9.21 10.73
CA GLN A 9 -8.91 -8.21 11.72
C GLN A 9 -9.41 -8.67 13.09
N VAL A 10 -8.59 -8.48 14.12
CA VAL A 10 -9.01 -8.68 15.51
C VAL A 10 -9.96 -7.55 15.88
N SER A 11 -11.13 -7.90 16.41
CA SER A 11 -12.12 -6.93 16.86
C SER A 11 -11.57 -6.04 17.98
N ASN A 12 -12.19 -4.88 18.20
CA ASN A 12 -11.75 -3.92 19.24
C ASN A 12 -11.85 -4.48 20.67
N ASP A 13 -12.57 -5.59 20.87
CA ASP A 13 -12.68 -6.34 22.12
C ASP A 13 -11.55 -7.37 22.31
N GLY A 14 -10.64 -7.52 21.34
CA GLY A 14 -9.54 -8.47 21.37
C GLY A 14 -9.91 -9.89 20.92
N ILE A 15 -11.12 -10.10 20.39
CA ILE A 15 -11.61 -11.43 20.00
C ILE A 15 -11.41 -11.66 18.49
N LEU A 16 -10.85 -12.82 18.14
CA LEU A 16 -10.74 -13.32 16.76
C LEU A 16 -11.76 -14.44 16.54
N ASN A 17 -12.73 -14.21 15.65
CA ASN A 17 -13.72 -15.22 15.27
C ASN A 17 -13.20 -16.06 14.10
N LEU A 18 -13.11 -17.38 14.28
CA LEU A 18 -12.75 -18.35 13.25
C LEU A 18 -14.00 -19.13 12.80
N PRO A 19 -14.73 -18.69 11.77
CA PRO A 19 -15.82 -19.48 11.21
C PRO A 19 -15.25 -20.70 10.48
N LEU A 20 -15.75 -21.88 10.82
CA LEU A 20 -15.41 -23.13 10.14
C LEU A 20 -16.50 -23.49 9.11
N PRO A 21 -16.14 -24.10 7.97
CA PRO A 21 -17.12 -24.58 7.00
C PRO A 21 -18.06 -25.63 7.59
N ASP A 22 -19.27 -25.68 7.05
CA ASP A 22 -20.32 -26.61 7.49
C ASP A 22 -19.91 -28.08 7.39
N GLU A 23 -19.02 -28.41 6.43
CA GLU A 23 -18.51 -29.78 6.28
C GLU A 23 -17.75 -30.29 7.51
N MET A 24 -17.35 -29.41 8.43
CA MET A 24 -16.59 -29.74 9.64
C MET A 24 -17.47 -29.87 10.89
N LYS A 25 -18.79 -29.70 10.78
CA LYS A 25 -19.72 -29.85 11.91
C LYS A 25 -19.61 -31.25 12.54
N GLY A 26 -19.58 -31.29 13.87
CA GLY A 26 -19.59 -32.54 14.66
C GLY A 26 -18.27 -33.32 14.66
N GLN A 27 -17.18 -32.74 14.15
CA GLN A 27 -15.86 -33.38 14.12
C GLN A 27 -14.97 -32.82 15.23
N ASN A 28 -14.15 -33.68 15.84
CA ASN A 28 -13.07 -33.26 16.72
C ASN A 28 -11.87 -32.81 15.87
N LEU A 29 -11.48 -31.54 16.02
CA LEU A 29 -10.40 -30.93 15.25
C LEU A 29 -9.26 -30.54 16.18
N ASP A 30 -8.03 -30.87 15.77
CA ASP A 30 -6.82 -30.31 16.35
C ASP A 30 -6.38 -29.11 15.50
N ILE A 31 -6.28 -27.93 16.11
CA ILE A 31 -6.10 -26.65 15.40
C ILE A 31 -4.82 -25.97 15.88
N LEU A 32 -3.92 -25.68 14.93
CA LEU A 32 -2.73 -24.86 15.14
C LEU A 32 -2.96 -23.46 14.57
N VAL A 33 -2.86 -22.44 15.41
CA VAL A 33 -2.95 -21.02 15.01
C VAL A 33 -1.57 -20.39 15.11
N VAL A 34 -1.09 -19.81 14.00
CA VAL A 34 0.17 -19.05 13.96
C VAL A 34 -0.16 -17.58 13.76
N LEU A 35 0.14 -16.76 14.76
CA LEU A 35 -0.05 -15.31 14.70
C LEU A 35 1.23 -14.65 14.18
N GLN A 36 1.16 -14.04 13.01
CA GLN A 36 2.21 -13.19 12.48
C GLN A 36 1.63 -11.79 12.31
N PRO A 37 2.12 -10.79 13.06
CA PRO A 37 1.75 -9.40 12.81
C PRO A 37 2.10 -9.07 11.36
N ILE A 38 1.10 -8.69 10.57
CA ILE A 38 1.38 -8.09 9.28
C ILE A 38 1.93 -6.72 9.62
N GLN A 39 3.24 -6.53 9.48
CA GLN A 39 3.79 -5.19 9.42
C GLN A 39 3.12 -4.54 8.21
N SER A 40 2.18 -3.64 8.47
CA SER A 40 1.77 -2.66 7.48
C SER A 40 3.06 -1.99 7.06
N SER A 41 3.57 -2.31 5.87
CA SER A 41 4.56 -1.45 5.25
C SER A 41 3.86 -0.11 5.08
N SER A 42 4.08 0.79 6.04
CA SER A 42 3.61 2.17 5.98
C SER A 42 4.22 2.91 4.79
N THR A 43 5.24 2.32 4.17
CA THR A 43 5.51 2.48 2.75
C THR A 43 4.43 1.78 1.95
N HIS A 44 3.36 2.52 1.58
CA HIS A 44 2.70 2.17 0.33
C HIS A 44 3.81 2.04 -0.71
N GLU A 45 3.76 0.96 -1.47
CA GLU A 45 4.72 0.63 -2.53
C GLU A 45 4.84 1.80 -3.55
N ASN A 46 3.84 2.69 -3.55
CA ASN A 46 3.73 3.94 -4.30
C ASN A 46 3.53 5.22 -3.43
N ALA A 47 3.85 5.20 -2.14
CA ALA A 47 3.80 6.42 -1.31
C ALA A 47 5.06 7.26 -1.51
N TRP A 48 4.90 8.58 -1.34
CA TRP A 48 6.03 9.47 -1.19
C TRP A 48 6.86 9.08 0.05
N PRO A 49 8.20 9.16 -0.02
CA PRO A 49 9.04 8.95 1.15
C PRO A 49 8.63 9.87 2.32
N PRO A 50 8.86 9.46 3.57
CA PRO A 50 8.66 10.34 4.71
C PRO A 50 9.35 11.70 4.52
N ASP A 51 8.66 12.77 4.91
CA ASP A 51 9.08 14.18 4.79
C ASP A 51 9.35 14.70 3.36
N PHE A 52 8.89 13.99 2.31
CA PHE A 52 9.20 14.38 0.93
C PHE A 52 8.73 15.82 0.61
N PHE A 53 7.54 16.21 1.04
CA PHE A 53 6.98 17.53 0.74
C PHE A 53 7.68 18.63 1.55
N GLU A 54 7.98 18.37 2.81
CA GLU A 54 8.67 19.28 3.72
C GLU A 54 10.09 19.57 3.23
N LYS A 55 10.77 18.58 2.64
CA LYS A 55 12.13 18.72 2.10
C LYS A 55 12.19 19.25 0.67
N THR A 56 11.17 19.00 -0.16
CA THR A 56 11.22 19.29 -1.60
C THR A 56 10.48 20.57 -1.97
N TYR A 57 9.47 20.97 -1.19
CA TYR A 57 8.72 22.19 -1.47
C TYR A 57 9.65 23.42 -1.43
N GLY A 58 9.72 24.15 -2.55
CA GLY A 58 10.57 25.33 -2.66
C GLY A 58 12.06 25.02 -2.80
N ALA A 59 12.47 23.80 -3.18
CA ALA A 59 13.87 23.45 -3.39
C ALA A 59 14.61 24.37 -4.38
N THR A 60 13.89 25.00 -5.31
CA THR A 60 14.41 25.97 -6.29
C THR A 60 14.07 27.43 -5.94
N ALA A 61 13.61 27.72 -4.73
CA ALA A 61 13.25 29.09 -4.34
C ALA A 61 14.46 30.03 -4.28
N HIS A 62 15.64 29.48 -3.97
CA HIS A 62 16.90 30.22 -3.89
C HIS A 62 17.70 30.21 -5.20
N ASP A 63 17.32 29.35 -6.15
CA ASP A 63 17.90 29.26 -7.50
C ASP A 63 16.77 29.00 -8.51
N PRO A 64 16.02 30.05 -8.92
CA PRO A 64 14.87 29.91 -9.78
C PRO A 64 15.24 29.38 -11.16
N ILE A 65 14.45 28.45 -11.69
CA ILE A 65 14.65 27.91 -13.03
C ILE A 65 14.42 29.04 -14.06
N GLU A 66 15.47 29.37 -14.82
CA GLU A 66 15.37 30.31 -15.92
C GLU A 66 14.73 29.64 -17.15
N ARG A 67 13.73 30.30 -17.72
CA ARG A 67 13.11 29.84 -18.97
C ARG A 67 13.97 30.28 -20.17
N PRO A 68 14.45 29.36 -21.03
CA PRO A 68 15.16 29.74 -22.24
C PRO A 68 14.22 30.42 -23.26
N PRO A 69 14.77 31.15 -24.24
CA PRO A 69 13.99 31.71 -25.35
C PRO A 69 13.14 30.62 -26.04
N GLN A 70 11.90 30.95 -26.39
CA GLN A 70 10.94 30.00 -26.95
C GLN A 70 11.30 29.50 -28.36
N GLY A 71 12.23 30.16 -29.05
CA GLY A 71 12.61 29.84 -30.43
C GLY A 71 11.50 30.13 -31.44
N GLU A 72 11.74 29.74 -32.69
CA GLU A 72 10.77 29.83 -33.77
C GLU A 72 9.81 28.63 -33.75
N PHE A 73 8.59 28.82 -34.26
CA PHE A 73 7.63 27.73 -34.41
C PHE A 73 8.12 26.67 -35.40
N GLU A 74 7.77 25.41 -35.14
CA GLU A 74 7.94 24.33 -36.11
C GLU A 74 7.09 24.60 -37.37
N ILE A 75 7.70 24.42 -38.54
CA ILE A 75 6.95 24.39 -39.81
C ILE A 75 6.41 22.98 -39.95
N ARG A 76 5.09 22.84 -39.85
CA ARG A 76 4.38 21.56 -40.08
C ARG A 76 4.02 21.45 -41.56
N ASP A 77 4.08 20.24 -42.11
CA ASP A 77 3.64 19.99 -43.49
C ASP A 77 2.18 20.39 -43.67
N ILE A 78 1.88 21.00 -44.81
CA ILE A 78 0.51 21.36 -45.21
C ILE A 78 -0.19 20.06 -45.62
N LEU A 79 -1.35 19.78 -45.01
CA LEU A 79 -2.20 18.62 -45.32
C LEU A 79 -2.76 18.67 -46.75
#